data_AF-A0A3D4V1L2-F1
#
_entry.id   AF-A0A3D4V1L2-F1
#
_cell.length_a   1.000
_cell.length_b   1.000
_cell.length_c   1.000
_cell.angle_alpha   90.00
_cell.angle_beta   90.00
_cell.angle_gamma   90.00
#
_symmetry.space_group_name_H-M   'P 1'
#
loop_
_entity.id
_entity.type
_entity.pdbx_description
1 polymer ?
#
loop_
_entity_poly.entity_id
_entity_poly.type
_entity_poly.pdbx_seq_one_letter_code
_entity_poly.pdbx_strand_id
1 'polypeptide(L)'
;MVSIKGKFADPAIRKKIIQGAILTFIISVIAIYFSDGFVQENGHFGFWSITPPLLAIFLAFYTGEVASSLFMGICLGAVISNKINVVQEFLIPSIGTESFALILLVYLWALGGLIGIWTRTGGAEKFARWASEKMVKGPVSAKLFTWFMGIVFHQGGTISTILTGATVRPIADKHKVSHEELSYVVDSTASPIATLIPFNVWPIYVAGLVIGTNALFETTQDGINFFLTALPFNFYAIFSIILTFHFAWEKLPWIPGKQMRKAIRRSREEG
;
A
#
# COMPACT_ATOMS: atom_id res chain seq x y z
N MET A 1 14.94 -10.74 -27.47
CA MET A 1 13.62 -10.11 -27.70
C MET A 1 12.60 -11.21 -27.96
N VAL A 2 11.75 -11.53 -26.98
CA VAL A 2 10.70 -12.53 -27.16
C VAL A 2 9.63 -11.94 -28.09
N SER A 3 9.39 -12.59 -29.22
CA SER A 3 8.38 -12.19 -30.20
C SER A 3 7.02 -12.04 -29.51
N ILE A 4 6.25 -11.01 -29.86
CA ILE A 4 4.90 -10.74 -29.34
C ILE A 4 4.02 -12.01 -29.44
N LYS A 5 4.17 -12.81 -30.50
CA LYS A 5 3.47 -14.08 -30.68
C LYS A 5 3.79 -15.13 -29.60
N GLY A 6 4.99 -15.12 -29.03
CA GLY A 6 5.41 -16.03 -27.96
C GLY A 6 4.77 -15.72 -26.60
N LYS A 7 4.43 -14.46 -26.31
CA LYS A 7 3.72 -14.07 -25.08
C LYS A 7 2.24 -14.53 -25.09
N PHE A 8 1.61 -14.61 -26.25
CA PHE A 8 0.21 -15.08 -26.38
C PHE A 8 0.06 -16.60 -26.38
N ALA A 9 1.17 -17.35 -26.49
CA ALA A 9 1.17 -18.81 -26.40
C ALA A 9 1.18 -19.33 -24.95
N ASP A 10 1.45 -18.46 -23.97
CA ASP A 10 1.43 -18.81 -22.55
C ASP A 10 -0.02 -19.03 -22.07
N PRO A 11 -0.37 -20.25 -21.59
CA PRO A 11 -1.70 -20.57 -21.09
C PRO A 11 -2.17 -19.65 -19.95
N ALA A 12 -1.25 -19.17 -19.11
CA ALA A 12 -1.58 -18.28 -17.98
C ALA A 12 -1.97 -16.88 -18.46
N ILE A 13 -1.26 -16.36 -19.47
CA ILE A 13 -1.56 -15.06 -20.08
C ILE A 13 -2.90 -15.13 -20.83
N ARG A 14 -3.14 -16.23 -21.55
CA ARG A 14 -4.41 -16.46 -22.26
C ARG A 14 -5.60 -16.51 -21.30
N LYS A 15 -5.44 -17.16 -20.14
CA LYS A 15 -6.47 -17.23 -19.10
C LYS A 15 -6.80 -15.84 -18.54
N LYS A 16 -5.79 -15.01 -18.26
CA LYS A 16 -5.99 -13.62 -17.80
C LYS A 16 -6.71 -12.74 -18.83
N ILE A 17 -6.34 -12.86 -20.10
CA ILE A 17 -6.99 -12.11 -21.20
C ILE A 17 -8.44 -12.54 -21.37
N ILE A 18 -8.72 -13.85 -21.34
CA ILE A 18 -10.08 -14.39 -21.43
C ILE A 18 -10.93 -13.94 -20.23
N GLN A 19 -10.37 -13.95 -19.02
CA GLN A 19 -11.05 -13.46 -17.82
C GLN A 19 -11.35 -11.97 -17.90
N GLY A 20 -10.40 -11.14 -18.36
CA GLY A 20 -10.59 -9.71 -18.58
C GLY A 20 -11.69 -9.44 -19.62
N ALA A 21 -11.67 -10.16 -20.75
CA ALA A 21 -12.67 -10.05 -21.79
C ALA A 21 -14.08 -10.48 -21.33
N ILE A 22 -14.19 -11.55 -20.54
CA ILE A 22 -15.45 -11.99 -19.94
C ILE A 22 -15.96 -10.94 -18.95
N LEU A 23 -15.07 -10.30 -18.18
CA LEU A 23 -15.48 -9.28 -17.23
C LEU A 23 -15.94 -8.00 -17.91
N THR A 24 -15.22 -7.54 -18.94
CA THR A 24 -15.64 -6.42 -19.78
C THR A 24 -16.98 -6.72 -20.42
N PHE A 25 -17.17 -7.94 -20.92
CA PHE A 25 -18.45 -8.38 -21.47
C PHE A 25 -19.58 -8.36 -20.43
N ILE A 26 -19.34 -8.83 -19.21
CA ILE A 26 -20.32 -8.78 -18.11
C ILE A 26 -20.66 -7.33 -17.76
N ILE A 27 -19.67 -6.43 -17.68
CA ILE A 27 -19.91 -5.00 -17.42
C ILE A 27 -20.67 -4.34 -18.56
N SER A 28 -20.37 -4.67 -19.82
CA SER A 28 -21.11 -4.20 -20.98
C SER A 28 -22.56 -4.73 -20.99
N VAL A 29 -22.78 -5.99 -20.60
CA VAL A 29 -24.12 -6.57 -20.47
C VAL A 29 -24.90 -5.93 -19.33
N ILE A 30 -24.27 -5.64 -18.19
CA ILE A 30 -24.88 -4.90 -17.08
C ILE A 30 -25.20 -3.47 -17.52
N ALA A 31 -24.31 -2.79 -18.25
CA ALA A 31 -24.55 -1.45 -18.78
C ALA A 31 -25.73 -1.40 -19.77
N ILE A 32 -25.91 -2.43 -20.60
CA ILE A 32 -27.02 -2.54 -21.54
C ILE A 32 -28.32 -2.91 -20.82
N TYR A 33 -28.26 -3.81 -19.83
CA TYR A 33 -29.44 -4.29 -19.10
C TYR A 33 -30.02 -3.23 -18.15
N PHE A 34 -29.19 -2.30 -17.68
CA PHE A 34 -29.59 -1.18 -16.81
C PHE A 34 -29.63 0.17 -17.56
N SER A 35 -29.83 0.16 -18.88
CA SER A 35 -29.90 1.40 -19.69
C SER A 35 -31.07 2.32 -19.33
N ASP A 36 -32.09 1.82 -18.63
CA ASP A 36 -33.19 2.63 -18.07
C ASP A 36 -32.78 3.44 -16.83
N GLY A 37 -31.51 3.36 -16.44
CA GLY A 37 -30.90 4.11 -15.35
C GLY A 37 -30.92 3.35 -14.03
N PHE A 38 -29.84 3.45 -13.27
CA PHE A 38 -29.82 2.99 -11.89
C PHE A 38 -30.70 3.93 -11.05
N VAL A 39 -31.65 3.37 -10.31
CA VAL A 39 -32.58 4.14 -9.47
C VAL A 39 -31.78 4.93 -8.43
N GLN A 40 -31.88 6.26 -8.48
CA GLN A 40 -31.40 7.14 -7.43
C GLN A 40 -32.52 7.32 -6.40
N GLU A 41 -32.36 6.73 -5.22
CA GLU A 41 -33.23 7.03 -4.08
C GLU A 41 -32.59 8.18 -3.29
N ASN A 42 -33.30 9.32 -3.19
CA ASN A 42 -32.84 10.51 -2.46
C ASN A 42 -31.43 11.01 -2.86
N GLY A 43 -31.04 10.85 -4.13
CA GLY A 43 -29.72 11.27 -4.62
C GLY A 43 -28.58 10.28 -4.35
N HIS A 44 -28.88 9.07 -3.89
CA HIS A 44 -27.92 8.00 -3.67
C HIS A 44 -28.24 6.76 -4.53
N PHE A 45 -27.21 6.01 -4.95
CA PHE A 45 -27.38 4.76 -5.70
C PHE A 45 -27.67 3.53 -4.81
N GLY A 46 -27.95 3.73 -3.53
CA GLY A 46 -28.29 2.67 -2.57
C GLY A 46 -27.27 1.53 -2.56
N PHE A 47 -27.75 0.29 -2.74
CA PHE A 47 -26.91 -0.92 -2.82
C PHE A 47 -25.88 -0.86 -3.95
N TRP A 48 -26.15 -0.17 -5.06
CA TRP A 48 -25.22 -0.12 -6.19
C TRP A 48 -23.93 0.63 -5.85
N SER A 49 -23.95 1.56 -4.91
CA SER A 49 -22.75 2.30 -4.45
C SER A 49 -21.65 1.41 -3.88
N ILE A 50 -21.99 0.24 -3.33
CA ILE A 50 -21.00 -0.70 -2.77
C ILE A 50 -20.40 -1.64 -3.83
N THR A 51 -21.00 -1.73 -5.01
CA THR A 51 -20.59 -2.70 -6.03
C THR A 51 -19.22 -2.38 -6.66
N PRO A 52 -18.83 -1.10 -6.93
CA PRO A 52 -17.49 -0.79 -7.42
C PRO A 52 -16.34 -1.24 -6.50
N PRO A 53 -16.33 -0.92 -5.18
CA PRO A 53 -15.26 -1.37 -4.30
C PRO A 53 -15.28 -2.90 -4.10
N LEU A 54 -16.45 -3.54 -4.04
CA LEU A 54 -16.54 -5.00 -3.95
C LEU A 54 -15.94 -5.68 -5.17
N LEU A 55 -16.25 -5.20 -6.37
CA LEU A 55 -15.66 -5.71 -7.60
C LEU A 55 -14.14 -5.55 -7.59
N ALA A 56 -13.64 -4.37 -7.22
CA ALA A 56 -12.21 -4.10 -7.17
C ALA A 56 -11.48 -5.05 -6.19
N ILE A 57 -12.05 -5.27 -5.00
CA ILE A 57 -11.50 -6.21 -4.00
C ILE A 57 -11.50 -7.63 -4.54
N PHE A 58 -12.65 -8.10 -5.06
CA PHE A 58 -12.77 -9.44 -5.62
C PHE A 58 -11.75 -9.70 -6.73
N LEU A 59 -11.64 -8.77 -7.68
CA LEU A 59 -10.69 -8.87 -8.78
C LEU A 59 -9.24 -8.79 -8.31
N ALA A 60 -8.94 -7.98 -7.30
CA ALA A 60 -7.57 -7.87 -6.79
C ALA A 60 -7.08 -9.22 -6.25
N PHE A 61 -7.94 -9.93 -5.50
CA PHE A 61 -7.63 -11.29 -5.02
C PHE A 61 -7.64 -12.34 -6.15
N TYR A 62 -8.54 -12.23 -7.11
CA TYR A 62 -8.67 -13.21 -8.19
C TYR A 62 -7.55 -13.10 -9.24
N THR A 63 -7.20 -11.88 -9.65
CA THR A 63 -6.24 -11.60 -10.72
C THR A 63 -4.80 -11.48 -10.21
N GLY A 64 -4.64 -11.16 -8.92
CA GLY A 64 -3.36 -10.75 -8.33
C GLY A 64 -2.87 -9.39 -8.85
N GLU A 65 -3.72 -8.61 -9.53
CA GLU A 65 -3.37 -7.32 -10.14
C GLU A 65 -4.25 -6.19 -9.57
N VAL A 66 -3.71 -5.51 -8.55
CA VAL A 66 -4.43 -4.44 -7.84
C VAL A 66 -4.82 -3.28 -8.76
N ALA A 67 -3.89 -2.81 -9.60
CA ALA A 67 -4.13 -1.64 -10.47
C ALA A 67 -5.24 -1.90 -11.51
N SER A 68 -5.18 -3.03 -12.20
CA SER A 68 -6.21 -3.46 -13.15
C SER A 68 -7.57 -3.58 -12.45
N SER A 69 -7.59 -4.11 -11.23
CA SER A 69 -8.82 -4.31 -10.46
C SER A 69 -9.47 -3.01 -10.01
N LEU A 70 -8.68 -2.02 -9.57
CA LEU A 70 -9.15 -0.68 -9.23
C LEU A 70 -9.73 0.03 -10.47
N PHE A 71 -9.08 -0.10 -11.63
CA PHE A 71 -9.59 0.46 -12.88
C PHE A 71 -10.95 -0.12 -13.26
N MET A 72 -11.13 -1.44 -13.13
CA MET A 72 -12.43 -2.09 -13.37
C MET A 72 -13.51 -1.62 -12.39
N GLY A 73 -13.15 -1.37 -11.13
CA GLY A 73 -14.05 -0.73 -10.17
C GLY A 73 -14.50 0.66 -10.63
N ILE A 74 -13.58 1.49 -11.10
CA ILE A 74 -13.89 2.83 -11.66
C ILE A 74 -14.82 2.70 -12.87
N CYS A 75 -14.55 1.76 -13.79
CA CYS A 75 -15.42 1.49 -14.94
C CYS A 75 -16.86 1.12 -14.51
N LEU A 76 -17.00 0.27 -13.50
CA LEU A 76 -18.32 -0.09 -12.98
C LEU A 76 -19.01 1.12 -12.33
N GLY A 77 -18.29 1.91 -11.54
CA GLY A 77 -18.82 3.15 -10.94
C GLY A 77 -19.26 4.18 -11.99
N ALA A 78 -18.53 4.26 -13.10
CA ALA A 78 -18.86 5.10 -14.25
C ALA A 78 -20.16 4.66 -14.95
N VAL A 79 -20.38 3.36 -15.12
CA VAL A 79 -21.63 2.81 -15.64
C VAL A 79 -22.80 3.14 -14.71
N ILE A 80 -22.62 2.93 -13.40
CA ILE A 80 -23.66 3.20 -12.40
C ILE A 80 -24.04 4.68 -12.36
N SER A 81 -23.03 5.56 -12.48
CA SER A 81 -23.23 7.01 -12.45
C SER A 81 -23.64 7.61 -13.80
N ASN A 82 -23.87 6.78 -14.83
CA ASN A 82 -24.13 7.19 -16.21
C ASN A 82 -23.05 8.14 -16.81
N LYS A 83 -21.79 7.98 -16.36
CA LYS A 83 -20.61 8.77 -16.74
C LYS A 83 -19.65 7.93 -17.58
N ILE A 84 -20.12 7.49 -18.75
CA ILE A 84 -19.45 6.43 -19.55
C ILE A 84 -18.04 6.83 -20.02
N ASN A 85 -17.76 8.12 -20.21
CA ASN A 85 -16.42 8.58 -20.55
C ASN A 85 -15.51 8.61 -19.30
N VAL A 86 -15.00 7.44 -18.92
CA VAL A 86 -14.15 7.26 -17.74
C VAL A 86 -12.94 8.19 -17.73
N VAL A 87 -12.36 8.43 -18.92
CA VAL A 87 -11.17 9.28 -19.07
C VAL A 87 -11.47 10.72 -18.71
N GLN A 88 -12.52 11.27 -19.30
CA GLN A 88 -12.90 12.67 -19.09
C GLN A 88 -13.47 12.91 -17.70
N GLU A 89 -14.26 11.98 -17.19
CA GLU A 89 -15.05 12.15 -15.95
C GLU A 89 -14.25 11.84 -14.68
N PHE A 90 -13.29 10.91 -14.74
CA PHE A 90 -12.59 10.43 -13.55
C PHE A 90 -11.07 10.55 -13.66
N LEU A 91 -10.46 10.12 -14.77
CA LEU A 91 -9.00 10.12 -14.88
C LEU A 91 -8.43 11.55 -14.95
N ILE A 92 -8.85 12.34 -15.95
CA ILE A 92 -8.33 13.71 -16.14
C ILE A 92 -8.51 14.57 -14.88
N PRO A 93 -9.68 14.63 -14.24
CA PRO A 93 -9.83 15.41 -13.01
C PRO A 93 -8.99 14.90 -11.83
N SER A 94 -8.65 13.60 -11.80
CA SER A 94 -7.84 13.03 -10.72
C SER A 94 -6.35 13.31 -10.88
N ILE A 95 -5.81 13.22 -12.10
CA ILE A 95 -4.36 13.35 -12.35
C ILE A 95 -3.95 14.68 -13.01
N GLY A 96 -4.90 15.39 -13.61
CA GLY A 96 -4.68 16.63 -14.36
C GLY A 96 -4.72 17.90 -13.50
N THR A 97 -4.55 17.77 -12.18
CA THR A 97 -4.55 18.91 -11.25
C THR A 97 -3.13 19.38 -10.94
N GLU A 98 -2.97 20.70 -10.72
CA GLU A 98 -1.70 21.27 -10.27
C GLU A 98 -1.23 20.63 -8.95
N SER A 99 -2.18 20.33 -8.05
CA SER A 99 -1.88 19.65 -6.79
C SER A 99 -1.30 18.25 -6.99
N PHE A 100 -1.85 17.46 -7.93
CA PHE A 100 -1.31 16.14 -8.25
C PHE A 100 0.09 16.25 -8.88
N ALA A 101 0.29 17.19 -9.80
CA ALA A 101 1.59 17.45 -10.42
C ALA A 101 2.65 17.84 -9.37
N LEU A 102 2.29 18.70 -8.41
CA LEU A 102 3.17 19.09 -7.31
C LEU A 102 3.53 17.90 -6.43
N ILE A 103 2.55 17.07 -6.05
CA ILE A 103 2.80 15.83 -5.29
C ILE A 103 3.78 14.95 -6.05
N LEU A 104 3.58 14.76 -7.35
CA LEU A 104 4.45 13.92 -8.18
C LEU A 104 5.87 14.48 -8.25
N LEU A 105 6.05 15.79 -8.47
CA LEU A 105 7.36 16.42 -8.46
C LEU A 105 8.07 16.27 -7.11
N VAL A 106 7.39 16.59 -6.01
CA VAL A 106 7.98 16.53 -4.67
C VAL A 106 8.33 15.09 -4.29
N TYR A 107 7.41 14.14 -4.48
CA TYR A 107 7.65 12.74 -4.10
C TYR A 107 8.66 12.05 -5.02
N LEU A 108 8.52 12.20 -6.34
CA LEU A 108 9.37 11.48 -7.28
C LEU A 108 10.77 12.10 -7.36
N TRP A 109 10.87 13.42 -7.50
CA TRP A 109 12.16 14.09 -7.72
C TRP A 109 12.87 14.40 -6.41
N ALA A 110 12.21 15.11 -5.48
CA ALA A 110 12.90 15.55 -4.27
C ALA A 110 13.18 14.36 -3.35
N LEU A 111 12.17 13.54 -3.07
CA LEU A 111 12.34 12.43 -2.14
C LEU A 111 13.07 11.24 -2.79
N GLY A 112 12.77 10.90 -4.05
CA GLY A 112 13.56 9.92 -4.81
C GLY A 112 15.03 10.31 -4.94
N GLY A 113 15.30 11.60 -5.23
CA GLY A 113 16.65 12.16 -5.28
C GLY A 113 17.36 12.11 -3.93
N LEU A 114 16.67 12.47 -2.84
CA LEU A 114 17.21 12.38 -1.48
C LEU A 114 17.59 10.94 -1.11
N ILE A 115 16.74 9.96 -1.42
CA ILE A 115 17.06 8.53 -1.22
C ILE A 115 18.28 8.13 -2.07
N GLY A 116 18.35 8.59 -3.32
CA GLY A 116 19.50 8.36 -4.19
C GLY A 116 20.80 8.90 -3.59
N ILE A 117 20.77 10.11 -3.02
CA ILE A 117 21.93 10.70 -2.33
C ILE A 117 22.25 9.91 -1.06
N TRP A 118 21.24 9.60 -0.22
CA TRP A 118 21.40 8.85 1.02
C TRP A 118 22.07 7.49 0.81
N THR A 119 21.68 6.79 -0.26
CA THR A 119 22.21 5.48 -0.62
C THR A 119 23.58 5.55 -1.30
N ARG A 120 23.85 6.55 -2.16
CA ARG A 120 25.13 6.65 -2.89
C ARG A 120 26.27 7.34 -2.14
N THR A 121 25.96 8.22 -1.19
CA THR A 121 27.00 8.91 -0.41
C THR A 121 27.61 8.06 0.71
N GLY A 122 27.11 6.84 0.92
CA GLY A 122 27.48 6.00 2.07
C GLY A 122 26.92 6.51 3.39
N GLY A 123 26.02 7.51 3.39
CA GLY A 123 25.36 8.03 4.59
C GLY A 123 24.58 6.95 5.33
N ALA A 124 23.80 6.15 4.59
CA ALA A 124 23.10 4.99 5.12
C ALA A 124 24.06 3.99 5.80
N GLU A 125 25.20 3.70 5.18
CA GLU A 125 26.18 2.74 5.69
C GLU A 125 26.92 3.28 6.93
N LYS A 126 27.29 4.56 6.93
CA LYS A 126 27.91 5.20 8.10
C LYS A 126 26.96 5.27 9.29
N PHE A 127 25.69 5.60 9.06
CA PHE A 127 24.66 5.57 10.09
C PHE A 127 24.42 4.14 10.59
N ALA A 128 24.35 3.17 9.68
CA ALA A 128 24.22 1.76 10.03
C ALA A 128 25.38 1.27 10.90
N ARG A 129 26.62 1.64 10.57
CA ARG A 129 27.81 1.33 11.39
C ARG A 129 27.72 1.96 12.77
N TRP A 130 27.39 3.25 12.86
CA TRP A 130 27.21 3.95 14.13
C TRP A 130 26.12 3.30 15.01
N ALA A 131 24.96 3.00 14.43
CA ALA A 131 23.86 2.35 15.12
C ALA A 131 24.24 0.91 15.54
N SER A 132 24.94 0.18 14.68
CA SER A 132 25.45 -1.15 14.99
C SER A 132 26.45 -1.15 16.15
N GLU A 133 27.33 -0.15 16.23
CA GLU A 133 28.33 -0.06 17.31
C GLU A 133 27.75 0.41 18.65
N LYS A 134 26.72 1.27 18.61
CA LYS A 134 26.20 1.94 19.81
C LYS A 134 24.88 1.39 20.33
N MET A 135 24.02 0.85 19.46
CA MET A 135 22.63 0.51 19.80
C MET A 135 22.32 -0.98 19.61
N VAL A 136 22.99 -1.66 18.67
CA VAL A 136 22.66 -3.05 18.30
C VAL A 136 23.73 -4.02 18.77
N LYS A 137 23.35 -4.97 19.63
CA LYS A 137 24.26 -5.95 20.23
C LYS A 137 24.09 -7.36 19.67
N GLY A 138 22.94 -7.62 19.05
CA GLY A 138 22.56 -8.92 18.55
C GLY A 138 21.26 -8.88 17.74
N PRO A 139 20.71 -10.05 17.42
CA PRO A 139 19.64 -10.15 16.43
C PRO A 139 18.31 -9.53 16.88
N VAL A 140 17.95 -9.70 18.15
CA VAL A 140 16.77 -9.07 18.76
C VAL A 140 16.89 -7.55 18.68
N SER A 141 18.02 -6.98 19.13
CA SER A 141 18.23 -5.53 19.04
C SER A 141 18.27 -5.02 17.60
N ALA A 142 18.71 -5.83 16.62
CA ALA A 142 18.72 -5.45 15.21
C ALA A 142 17.28 -5.37 14.64
N LYS A 143 16.42 -6.33 15.01
CA LYS A 143 15.00 -6.29 14.65
C LYS A 143 14.24 -5.17 15.35
N LEU A 144 14.52 -4.91 16.63
CA LEU A 144 13.91 -3.79 17.36
C LEU A 144 14.36 -2.44 16.79
N PHE A 145 15.63 -2.32 16.42
CA PHE A 145 16.13 -1.14 15.70
C PHE A 145 15.41 -0.98 14.36
N THR A 146 15.22 -2.07 13.61
CA THR A 146 14.45 -2.05 12.36
C THR A 146 13.02 -1.57 12.57
N TRP A 147 12.34 -2.09 13.59
CA TRP A 147 10.99 -1.69 13.94
C TRP A 147 10.92 -0.20 14.30
N PHE A 148 11.90 0.31 15.06
CA PHE A 148 12.00 1.73 15.38
C PHE A 148 12.28 2.60 14.15
N MET A 149 13.09 2.13 13.19
CA MET A 149 13.29 2.84 11.92
C MET A 149 12.02 2.92 11.08
N GLY A 150 11.14 1.91 11.16
CA GLY A 150 9.79 1.98 10.61
C GLY A 150 8.97 3.15 11.19
N ILE A 151 9.09 3.41 12.50
CA ILE A 151 8.47 4.59 13.15
C ILE A 151 9.06 5.89 12.61
N VAL A 152 10.38 6.00 12.54
CA VAL A 152 11.05 7.24 12.13
C VAL A 152 10.74 7.58 10.67
N PHE A 153 10.71 6.58 9.80
CA PHE A 153 10.52 6.76 8.35
C PHE A 153 9.08 6.50 7.89
N HIS A 154 8.08 6.67 8.76
CA HIS A 154 6.66 6.38 8.50
C HIS A 154 5.99 7.34 7.48
N GLN A 155 6.44 7.36 6.23
CA GLN A 155 5.74 8.05 5.13
C GLN A 155 4.66 7.16 4.46
N GLY A 156 4.70 5.85 4.71
CA GLY A 156 3.84 4.86 4.07
C GLY A 156 4.37 4.37 2.72
N GLY A 157 3.84 3.24 2.27
CA GLY A 157 4.13 2.66 0.96
C GLY A 157 5.61 2.40 0.69
N THR A 158 6.00 2.49 -0.58
CA THR A 158 7.33 2.13 -1.09
C THR A 158 8.47 2.99 -0.52
N ILE A 159 8.21 4.26 -0.21
CA ILE A 159 9.24 5.16 0.30
C ILE A 159 9.71 4.71 1.68
N SER A 160 8.75 4.43 2.57
CA SER A 160 9.05 3.98 3.92
C SER A 160 9.84 2.66 3.91
N THR A 161 9.46 1.72 3.05
CA THR A 161 10.15 0.43 2.95
C THR A 161 11.56 0.55 2.36
N ILE A 162 11.75 1.37 1.32
CA ILE A 162 13.09 1.60 0.73
C ILE A 162 14.02 2.26 1.75
N LEU A 163 13.57 3.35 2.38
CA LEU A 163 14.42 4.13 3.29
C LEU A 163 14.78 3.32 4.54
N THR A 164 13.79 2.65 5.13
CA THR A 164 14.00 1.76 6.28
C THR A 164 14.92 0.61 5.89
N GLY A 165 14.59 -0.13 4.81
CA GLY A 165 15.35 -1.27 4.32
C GLY A 165 16.81 -0.95 4.01
N ALA A 166 17.07 0.14 3.28
CA ALA A 166 18.43 0.57 2.96
C ALA A 166 19.25 0.93 4.21
N THR A 167 18.60 1.45 5.25
CA THR A 167 19.23 1.86 6.51
C THR A 167 19.56 0.66 7.41
N VAL A 168 18.66 -0.31 7.48
CA VAL A 168 18.74 -1.43 8.43
C VAL A 168 19.47 -2.65 7.88
N ARG A 169 19.52 -2.81 6.55
CA ARG A 169 20.10 -4.00 5.90
C ARG A 169 21.56 -4.29 6.32
N PRO A 170 22.50 -3.32 6.33
CA PRO A 170 23.88 -3.61 6.75
C PRO A 170 23.97 -4.08 8.21
N ILE A 171 23.06 -3.62 9.07
CA ILE A 171 22.97 -4.02 10.48
C ILE A 171 22.42 -5.44 10.58
N ALA A 172 21.34 -5.73 9.86
CA ALA A 172 20.69 -7.04 9.84
C ALA A 172 21.64 -8.13 9.37
N ASP A 173 22.35 -7.90 8.25
CA ASP A 173 23.31 -8.85 7.69
C ASP A 173 24.45 -9.15 8.69
N LYS A 174 25.01 -8.12 9.33
CA LYS A 174 26.07 -8.26 10.35
C LYS A 174 25.62 -9.10 11.56
N HIS A 175 24.35 -8.98 11.94
CA HIS A 175 23.77 -9.71 13.08
C HIS A 175 22.99 -10.96 12.65
N LYS A 176 23.22 -11.49 11.44
CA LYS A 176 22.61 -12.73 10.92
C LYS A 176 21.08 -12.73 10.98
N VAL A 177 20.45 -11.58 10.80
CA VAL A 177 18.99 -11.49 10.68
C VAL A 177 18.62 -11.82 9.24
N SER A 178 17.73 -12.79 9.05
CA SER A 178 17.33 -13.21 7.71
C SER A 178 16.64 -12.08 6.94
N HIS A 179 16.76 -12.10 5.61
CA HIS A 179 16.09 -11.12 4.76
C HIS A 179 14.56 -11.20 4.90
N GLU A 180 14.03 -12.39 5.21
CA GLU A 180 12.61 -12.62 5.49
C GLU A 180 12.17 -11.93 6.80
N GLU A 181 12.92 -12.10 7.89
CA GLU A 181 12.67 -11.38 9.15
C GLU A 181 12.66 -9.87 8.93
N LEU A 182 13.67 -9.39 8.20
CA LEU A 182 13.82 -7.97 7.91
C LEU A 182 12.65 -7.44 7.06
N SER A 183 12.30 -8.14 5.98
CA SER A 183 11.18 -7.75 5.12
C SER A 183 9.85 -7.72 5.87
N TYR A 184 9.62 -8.66 6.79
CA TYR A 184 8.40 -8.71 7.57
C TYR A 184 8.31 -7.50 8.51
N VAL A 185 9.39 -7.16 9.21
CA VAL A 185 9.40 -6.00 10.11
C VAL A 185 9.25 -4.69 9.32
N VAL A 186 9.99 -4.54 8.22
CA VAL A 186 9.94 -3.33 7.38
C VAL A 186 8.55 -3.12 6.77
N ASP A 187 7.95 -4.17 6.21
CA ASP A 187 6.63 -4.07 5.57
C ASP A 187 5.52 -3.82 6.59
N SER A 188 5.53 -4.58 7.70
CA SER A 188 4.50 -4.49 8.75
C SER A 188 4.57 -3.19 9.57
N THR A 189 5.64 -2.42 9.42
CA THR A 189 5.78 -1.09 10.03
C THR A 189 5.55 0.05 9.04
N ALA A 190 5.66 -0.17 7.73
CA ALA A 190 5.56 0.89 6.72
C ALA A 190 4.17 1.56 6.68
N SER A 191 3.17 0.92 6.06
CA SER A 191 1.82 1.49 5.96
C SER A 191 1.08 1.52 7.31
N PRO A 192 1.16 0.49 8.17
CA PRO A 192 0.51 0.51 9.49
C PRO A 192 0.86 1.73 10.34
N ILE A 193 2.15 2.04 10.52
CA ILE A 193 2.54 3.20 11.34
C ILE A 193 2.16 4.51 10.64
N ALA A 194 2.29 4.58 9.32
CA ALA A 194 1.89 5.76 8.55
C ALA A 194 0.42 6.14 8.77
N THR A 195 -0.46 5.15 8.95
CA THR A 195 -1.89 5.38 9.22
C THR A 195 -2.23 5.65 10.69
N LEU A 196 -1.27 5.54 11.61
CA LEU A 196 -1.47 5.77 13.04
C LEU A 196 -0.79 7.05 13.55
N ILE A 197 0.32 7.44 12.94
CA ILE A 197 1.05 8.65 13.30
C ILE A 197 0.71 9.75 12.26
N PRO A 198 -0.05 10.80 12.63
CA PRO A 198 -0.57 11.81 11.72
C PRO A 198 0.47 12.87 11.29
N PHE A 199 1.75 12.53 11.19
CA PHE A 199 2.82 13.47 10.78
C PHE A 199 3.24 13.28 9.31
N ASN A 200 2.29 12.85 8.47
CA ASN A 200 2.47 12.61 7.04
C ASN A 200 1.18 13.02 6.26
N VAL A 201 1.05 12.60 5.00
CA VAL A 201 -0.05 13.04 4.11
C VAL A 201 -1.39 12.32 4.38
N TRP A 202 -1.42 11.23 5.16
CA TRP A 202 -2.63 10.42 5.37
C TRP A 202 -3.85 11.17 5.92
N PRO A 203 -3.74 12.08 6.92
CA PRO A 203 -4.89 12.82 7.42
C PRO A 203 -5.58 13.66 6.33
N ILE A 204 -4.78 14.31 5.47
CA ILE A 204 -5.28 15.13 4.37
C ILE A 204 -5.88 14.25 3.28
N TYR A 205 -5.23 13.13 2.96
CA TYR A 205 -5.75 12.18 1.98
C TYR A 205 -7.13 11.63 2.39
N VAL A 206 -7.27 11.16 3.63
CA VAL A 206 -8.56 10.67 4.15
C VAL A 206 -9.59 11.80 4.20
N ALA A 207 -9.21 13.01 4.62
CA ALA A 207 -10.10 14.16 4.61
C ALA A 207 -10.66 14.44 3.20
N GLY A 208 -9.81 14.39 2.17
CA GLY A 208 -10.22 14.56 0.78
C GLY A 208 -11.14 13.46 0.25
N LEU A 209 -11.14 12.26 0.85
CA LEU A 209 -12.06 11.17 0.48
C LEU A 209 -13.44 11.29 1.14
N VAL A 210 -13.51 11.89 2.34
CA VAL A 210 -14.77 11.97 3.11
C VAL A 210 -15.46 13.33 2.97
N ILE A 211 -14.74 14.38 2.60
CA ILE A 211 -15.32 15.72 2.45
C ILE A 211 -16.44 15.70 1.39
N GLY A 212 -17.57 16.34 1.72
CA GLY A 212 -18.74 16.42 0.86
C GLY A 212 -19.54 15.12 0.73
N THR A 213 -19.18 14.05 1.44
CA THR A 213 -19.92 12.78 1.37
C THR A 213 -21.21 12.79 2.19
N ASN A 214 -21.29 13.61 3.24
CA ASN A 214 -22.50 13.84 4.04
C ASN A 214 -22.39 15.17 4.83
N ALA A 215 -23.45 15.54 5.54
CA ALA A 215 -23.52 16.78 6.35
C ALA A 215 -22.55 16.83 7.56
N LEU A 216 -21.86 15.73 7.88
CA LEU A 216 -20.85 15.69 8.95
C LEU A 216 -19.45 16.06 8.44
N PHE A 217 -19.24 16.06 7.12
CA PHE A 217 -17.93 16.28 6.49
C PHE A 217 -17.97 17.44 5.52
N GLU A 218 -18.37 18.62 5.98
CA GLU A 218 -18.51 19.80 5.12
C GLU A 218 -17.15 20.43 4.78
N THR A 219 -16.21 20.39 5.71
CA THR A 219 -14.89 21.02 5.56
C THR A 219 -13.76 20.00 5.59
N THR A 220 -12.60 20.39 5.07
CA THR A 220 -11.37 19.59 5.18
C THR A 220 -11.00 19.34 6.64
N GLN A 221 -11.32 20.28 7.53
CA GLN A 221 -11.05 20.14 8.96
C GLN A 221 -11.90 19.02 9.58
N ASP A 222 -13.15 18.86 9.15
CA ASP A 222 -14.02 17.78 9.61
C ASP A 222 -13.46 16.42 9.21
N GLY A 223 -12.97 16.30 7.98
CA GLY A 223 -12.30 15.09 7.49
C GLY A 223 -11.00 14.76 8.24
N ILE A 224 -10.21 15.77 8.61
CA ILE A 224 -8.99 15.58 9.44
C ILE A 224 -9.39 15.15 10.86
N ASN A 225 -10.41 15.78 11.45
CA ASN A 225 -10.91 15.43 12.78
C ASN A 225 -11.46 14.00 12.78
N PHE A 226 -12.14 13.59 11.71
CA PHE A 226 -12.57 12.21 11.50
C PHE A 226 -11.39 11.24 11.50
N PHE A 227 -10.32 11.54 10.74
CA PHE A 227 -9.11 10.72 10.74
C PHE A 227 -8.54 10.56 12.16
N LEU A 228 -8.40 11.65 12.92
CA LEU A 228 -7.83 11.63 14.26
C LEU A 228 -8.70 10.83 15.25
N THR A 229 -10.02 10.99 15.18
CA THR A 229 -10.96 10.24 16.03
C THR A 229 -11.10 8.77 15.60
N ALA A 230 -10.79 8.44 14.34
CA ALA A 230 -10.78 7.09 13.81
C ALA A 230 -9.51 6.28 14.19
N LEU A 231 -8.43 6.93 14.67
CA LEU A 231 -7.16 6.26 15.01
C LEU A 231 -7.32 5.02 15.93
N PRO A 232 -8.12 5.05 17.02
CA PRO A 232 -8.30 3.89 17.89
C PRO A 232 -9.01 2.71 17.20
N PHE A 233 -9.72 2.97 16.11
CA PHE A 233 -10.47 1.96 15.34
C PHE A 233 -9.65 1.37 14.18
N ASN A 234 -8.40 1.81 13.99
CA ASN A 234 -7.50 1.24 13.00
C ASN A 234 -6.86 -0.07 13.51
N PHE A 235 -7.71 -1.07 13.72
CA PHE A 235 -7.34 -2.35 14.34
C PHE A 235 -6.24 -3.09 13.58
N TYR A 236 -6.29 -3.05 12.24
CA TYR A 236 -5.25 -3.67 11.43
C TYR A 236 -3.87 -3.07 11.72
N ALA A 237 -3.75 -1.74 11.72
CA ALA A 237 -2.48 -1.09 11.97
C ALA A 237 -1.98 -1.35 13.39
N ILE A 238 -2.87 -1.25 14.38
CA ILE A 238 -2.57 -1.51 15.79
C ILE A 238 -2.04 -2.94 15.97
N PHE A 239 -2.77 -3.94 15.46
CA PHE A 239 -2.37 -5.34 15.58
C PHE A 239 -1.09 -5.63 14.82
N SER A 240 -0.92 -5.10 13.60
CA SER A 240 0.30 -5.28 12.82
C SER A 240 1.53 -4.77 13.58
N ILE A 241 1.47 -3.57 14.16
CA ILE A 241 2.59 -2.98 14.91
C ILE A 241 2.91 -3.79 16.17
N ILE A 242 1.88 -4.17 16.94
CA ILE A 242 2.05 -4.94 18.19
C ILE A 242 2.64 -6.31 17.89
N LEU A 243 2.09 -7.04 16.92
CA LEU A 243 2.58 -8.36 16.55
C LEU A 243 4.01 -8.29 16.02
N THR A 244 4.31 -7.29 15.20
CA THR A 244 5.66 -7.09 14.65
C THR A 244 6.66 -6.69 15.74
N PHE A 245 6.24 -5.90 16.72
CA PHE A 245 7.06 -5.57 17.88
C PHE A 245 7.40 -6.82 18.70
N HIS A 246 6.40 -7.65 19.01
CA HIS A 246 6.62 -8.91 19.74
C HIS A 246 7.45 -9.93 18.94
N PHE A 247 7.31 -9.93 17.61
CA PHE A 247 8.17 -10.70 16.72
C PHE A 247 9.62 -10.21 16.77
N ALA A 248 9.83 -8.89 16.66
CA ALA A 248 11.16 -8.28 16.74
C ALA A 248 11.84 -8.54 18.09
N TRP A 249 11.06 -8.55 19.18
CA TRP A 249 11.53 -8.91 20.53
C TRP A 249 11.77 -10.43 20.72
N GLU A 250 11.37 -11.28 19.77
CA GLU A 250 11.39 -12.75 19.92
C GLU A 250 10.52 -13.28 21.07
N LYS A 251 9.45 -12.55 21.45
CA LYS A 251 8.40 -13.09 22.35
C LYS A 251 7.43 -14.00 21.61
N LEU A 252 7.20 -13.74 20.31
CA LEU A 252 6.32 -14.52 19.44
C LEU A 252 7.03 -14.94 18.14
N PRO A 253 8.20 -15.61 18.18
CA PRO A 253 8.99 -15.91 16.98
C PRO A 253 8.33 -16.95 16.06
N TRP A 254 7.23 -17.58 16.48
CA TRP A 254 6.47 -18.54 15.66
C TRP A 254 5.47 -17.88 14.71
N ILE A 255 5.12 -16.61 14.95
CA ILE A 255 4.36 -15.75 14.03
C ILE A 255 5.40 -15.09 13.10
N PRO A 256 5.26 -15.09 11.76
CA PRO A 256 4.08 -15.40 10.95
C PRO A 256 3.94 -16.86 10.48
N GLY A 257 4.90 -17.76 10.71
CA GLY A 257 4.71 -19.17 10.36
C GLY A 257 5.94 -20.07 10.29
N LYS A 258 5.73 -21.31 9.81
CA LYS A 258 6.79 -22.35 9.67
C LYS A 258 7.93 -21.93 8.75
N GLN A 259 7.61 -21.20 7.67
CA GLN A 259 8.61 -20.71 6.72
C GLN A 259 9.55 -19.69 7.36
N MET A 260 9.01 -18.75 8.15
CA MET A 260 9.82 -17.79 8.90
C MET A 260 10.79 -18.48 9.85
N ARG A 261 10.35 -19.51 10.58
CA ARG A 261 11.24 -20.26 11.48
C ARG A 261 12.39 -20.96 10.75
N LYS A 262 12.14 -21.46 9.53
CA LYS A 262 13.20 -22.01 8.68
C LYS A 262 14.19 -20.93 8.25
N ALA A 263 13.70 -19.74 7.87
CA ALA A 263 14.55 -18.61 7.50
C ALA A 263 15.42 -18.12 8.68
N ILE A 264 14.83 -18.01 9.88
CA ILE A 264 15.55 -17.69 11.11
C ILE A 264 16.67 -18.69 11.32
N ARG A 265 16.36 -19.99 11.31
CA ARG A 265 17.35 -21.04 11.55
C ARG A 265 18.48 -21.00 10.52
N ARG A 266 18.14 -20.88 9.23
CA ARG A 266 19.11 -20.77 8.12
C ARG A 266 20.12 -19.65 8.39
N SER A 267 19.64 -18.44 8.70
CA SER A 267 20.58 -17.33 8.90
C SER A 267 21.44 -17.47 10.16
N ARG A 268 20.92 -18.10 11.22
CA ARG A 268 21.70 -18.34 12.44
C ARG A 268 22.80 -19.38 12.25
N GLU A 269 22.48 -20.48 11.55
CA GLU A 269 23.33 -21.66 11.41
C GLU A 269 24.28 -21.56 10.20
N GLU A 270 23.79 -21.11 9.05
CA GLU A 270 24.53 -21.16 7.78
C GLU A 270 25.19 -19.82 7.42
N GLY A 271 24.71 -18.70 7.99
CA GLY A 271 25.13 -17.33 7.67
C GLY A 271 24.17 -16.64 6.74
#